data_AF-A0A1I5C5B2-F1
#
_entry.id   AF-A0A1I5C5B2-F1
#
_cell.length_a   1.000
_cell.length_b   1.000
_cell.length_c   1.000
_cell.angle_alpha   90.00
_cell.angle_beta   90.00
_cell.angle_gamma   90.00
#
_symmetry.space_group_name_H-M   'P 1'
#
loop_
_entity.id
_entity.type
_entity.pdbx_description
1 polymer ?
#
loop_
_entity_poly.entity_id
_entity_poly.type
_entity_poly.pdbx_seq_one_letter_code
_entity_poly.pdbx_strand_id
1 'polypeptide(L)' 'MRFVQIEILPSGKALVDIDKLTHAVPQEGGSRLFLGAQHLDVPYGLDQIENVLAGREPNDDGENGMTGFRVS' A
#
# COMPACT_ATOMS: atom_id res chain seq x y z
N MET A 1 1.86 -11.50 -11.49
CA MET A 1 2.56 -11.60 -10.19
C MET A 1 3.49 -10.42 -10.11
N ARG A 2 3.12 -9.43 -9.30
CA ARG A 2 3.88 -8.20 -9.09
C ARG A 2 4.14 -8.06 -7.60
N PHE A 3 5.41 -7.99 -7.23
CA PHE A 3 5.82 -7.87 -5.85
C PHE A 3 6.33 -6.46 -5.56
N VAL A 4 6.00 -5.94 -4.39
CA VAL A 4 6.60 -4.72 -3.86
C VAL A 4 7.12 -4.96 -2.46
N GLN A 5 8.28 -4.37 -2.16
CA GLN A 5 8.78 -4.32 -0.81
C GLN A 5 8.20 -3.08 -0.12
N ILE A 6 7.48 -3.30 0.98
CA ILE A 6 6.77 -2.25 1.71
C ILE A 6 7.20 -2.22 3.17
N GLU A 7 7.25 -1.04 3.78
CA GLU A 7 7.46 -0.91 5.23
C GLU A 7 6.23 -1.35 6.01
N ILE A 8 6.45 -1.91 7.20
CA ILE A 8 5.40 -2.49 8.04
C ILE A 8 5.49 -1.98 9.46
N LEU A 9 4.34 -1.95 10.15
CA LEU A 9 4.24 -1.62 11.56
C LEU A 9 4.39 -2.89 12.43
N PRO A 10 4.97 -2.77 13.64
CA PRO A 10 5.58 -1.56 14.20
C PRO A 10 6.95 -1.22 13.58
N SER A 11 7.64 -2.19 12.98
CA SER A 11 8.87 -1.94 12.19
C SER A 11 9.18 -3.11 11.27
N GLY A 12 9.92 -2.86 10.19
CA GLY A 12 10.41 -3.87 9.26
C GLY A 12 9.99 -3.62 7.82
N LYS A 13 10.24 -4.62 6.96
CA LYS A 13 9.79 -4.64 5.57
C LYS A 13 9.20 -5.99 5.21
N ALA A 14 8.16 -6.00 4.39
CA ALA A 14 7.58 -7.22 3.82
C ALA A 14 7.63 -7.17 2.29
N LEU A 15 7.77 -8.33 1.65
CA LEU A 15 7.58 -8.48 0.22
C LEU A 15 6.14 -8.94 -0.02
N VAL A 16 5.37 -8.13 -0.73
CA VAL A 16 3.92 -8.28 -0.87
C VAL A 16 3.55 -8.53 -2.33
N ASP A 17 2.80 -9.60 -2.61
CA ASP A 17 2.18 -9.81 -3.93
C ASP A 17 0.97 -8.88 -4.07
N ILE A 18 1.13 -7.82 -4.85
CA ILE A 18 0.11 -6.79 -5.04
C ILE A 18 -1.12 -7.36 -5.74
N ASP A 19 -0.95 -8.40 -6.57
CA ASP A 19 -2.08 -9.03 -7.25
C ASP A 19 -3.00 -9.81 -6.28
N LYS A 20 -2.58 -9.97 -5.00
CA LYS A 20 -3.40 -10.54 -3.91
C LYS A 20 -4.04 -9.48 -3.02
N LEU A 21 -3.68 -8.21 -3.17
CA LEU A 21 -4.28 -7.13 -2.39
C LEU A 21 -5.74 -6.96 -2.81
N THR A 22 -6.64 -6.99 -1.83
CA THR A 22 -8.09 -6.87 -2.06
C THR A 22 -8.59 -5.47 -1.74
N HIS A 23 -8.18 -4.92 -0.61
CA HIS A 23 -8.52 -3.58 -0.16
C HIS A 23 -7.55 -3.11 0.92
N ALA A 24 -7.59 -1.80 1.19
CA ALA A 24 -6.88 -1.14 2.28
C ALA A 24 -7.88 -0.36 3.14
N VAL A 25 -7.65 -0.32 4.45
CA VAL A 25 -8.49 0.41 5.41
C VAL A 25 -7.60 1.32 6.26
N PRO A 26 -7.94 2.62 6.43
CA PRO A 26 -7.15 3.52 7.24
C PRO A 26 -7.24 3.12 8.72
N GLN A 27 -6.14 3.31 9.45
CA GLN A 27 -6.02 3.03 10.88
C GLN A 27 -5.27 4.15 11.59
N GLU A 28 -5.19 4.09 12.91
CA GLU A 28 -4.33 4.99 13.68
C GLU A 28 -2.86 4.72 13.31
N GLY A 29 -2.17 5.73 12.77
CA GLY A 29 -0.76 5.64 12.38
C GLY A 29 -0.47 5.04 11.00
N GLY A 30 -1.48 4.78 10.16
CA GLY A 30 -1.28 4.30 8.80
C GLY A 30 -2.50 3.58 8.21
N SER A 31 -2.28 2.44 7.57
CA SER A 31 -3.33 1.65 6.92
C SER A 31 -3.11 0.15 7.12
N ARG A 32 -4.20 -0.61 7.12
CA ARG A 32 -4.19 -2.06 7.05
C ARG A 32 -4.49 -2.55 5.64
N LEU A 33 -3.59 -3.33 5.09
CA LEU A 33 -3.71 -4.00 3.80
C LEU A 33 -4.29 -5.40 3.98
N PHE A 34 -5.25 -5.79 3.15
CA PHE A 34 -5.87 -7.12 3.20
C PHE A 34 -5.51 -7.97 1.97
N LEU A 35 -4.88 -9.12 2.22
CA LEU A 35 -4.39 -10.05 1.21
C LEU A 35 -5.05 -11.44 1.41
N GLY A 36 -6.22 -11.62 0.82
CA GLY A 36 -7.05 -12.79 1.07
C GLY A 36 -7.44 -12.88 2.55
N ALA A 37 -7.04 -13.97 3.22
CA ALA A 37 -7.32 -14.18 4.65
C ALA A 37 -6.26 -13.55 5.60
N GLN A 38 -5.24 -12.89 5.05
CA GLN A 38 -4.17 -12.25 5.82
C GLN A 38 -4.29 -10.73 5.76
N HIS A 39 -3.65 -10.05 6.70
CA HIS A 39 -3.52 -8.60 6.67
C HIS A 39 -2.14 -8.14 7.13
N LEU A 40 -1.78 -6.91 6.76
CA LEU A 40 -0.52 -6.28 7.09
C LEU A 40 -0.75 -4.80 7.42
N ASP A 41 -0.18 -4.33 8.52
CA ASP A 41 -0.27 -2.92 8.92
C ASP A 41 0.95 -2.18 8.40
N VAL A 42 0.74 -1.03 7.76
CA VAL A 42 1.78 -0.24 7.11
C VAL A 42 1.69 1.23 7.52
N PRO A 43 2.81 1.97 7.58
CA PRO A 43 2.86 3.34 8.09
C PRO A 43 2.42 4.40 7.07
N TYR A 44 1.58 4.03 6.10
CA TYR A 44 1.18 4.90 4.98
C TYR A 44 -0.32 5.20 5.02
N GLY A 45 -0.68 6.44 4.70
CA GLY A 45 -2.06 6.84 4.42
C GLY A 45 -2.58 6.24 3.12
N LEU A 46 -3.89 6.32 2.88
CA LEU A 46 -4.50 5.81 1.64
C LEU A 46 -4.04 6.58 0.39
N ASP A 47 -3.78 7.87 0.53
CA ASP A 47 -3.24 8.76 -0.50
C ASP A 47 -1.83 8.36 -0.93
N GLN A 48 -1.02 7.87 0.03
CA GLN A 48 0.34 7.40 -0.21
C GLN A 48 0.40 5.96 -0.72
N ILE A 49 -0.56 5.12 -0.32
CA ILE A 49 -0.49 3.68 -0.57
C ILE A 49 -0.55 3.35 -2.06
N GLU A 50 -1.25 4.15 -2.86
CA GLU A 50 -1.28 4.00 -4.31
C GLU A 50 0.12 4.07 -4.91
N ASN A 51 0.88 5.11 -4.54
CA ASN A 51 2.24 5.31 -5.01
C ASN A 51 3.18 4.19 -4.55
N VAL A 52 3.08 3.80 -3.28
CA VAL A 52 3.90 2.73 -2.71
C VAL A 52 3.63 1.41 -3.43
N LEU A 53 2.36 1.06 -3.69
CA LEU A 53 2.00 -0.17 -4.43
C LEU A 53 2.40 -0.10 -5.90
N ALA A 54 2.54 1.11 -6.47
CA ALA A 54 3.12 1.31 -7.79
C ALA A 54 4.66 1.24 -7.81
N GLY A 55 5.31 1.03 -6.66
CA GLY A 55 6.76 1.00 -6.52
C GLY A 55 7.42 2.38 -6.56
N ARG A 56 6.68 3.44 -6.26
CA ARG A 56 7.14 4.84 -6.25
C ARG A 56 7.37 5.35 -4.84
N GLU A 57 7.91 6.56 -4.73
CA GLU A 57 7.98 7.25 -3.46
C GLU A 57 6.57 7.59 -2.94
N PRO A 58 6.31 7.49 -1.62
CA PRO A 58 4.96 7.70 -1.06
C PRO A 58 4.32 9.03 -1.44
N ASN A 59 5.13 10.09 -1.52
CA ASN A 59 4.69 11.46 -1.82
C ASN A 59 4.96 11.86 -3.29
N ASP A 60 5.12 10.90 -4.20
CA ASP A 60 5.27 11.19 -5.63
C ASP A 60 3.94 11.75 -6.18
N ASP A 61 3.96 12.98 -6.69
CA ASP A 61 2.79 13.64 -7.29
C ASP A 61 2.35 13.01 -8.63
N GLY A 62 3.04 11.97 -9.08
CA GLY A 62 2.46 10.97 -9.97
C GLY A 62 2.20 11.50 -11.37
N GLU A 63 3.18 12.15 -12.00
CA GLU A 63 3.10 12.58 -13.41
C GLU A 63 2.74 11.42 -14.39
N ASN A 64 2.77 10.14 -13.96
CA ASN A 64 2.33 8.98 -14.75
C ASN A 64 1.60 7.86 -13.93
N GLY A 65 0.76 8.19 -12.94
CA GLY A 65 0.01 7.24 -12.08
C GLY A 65 -1.22 6.56 -12.71
N MET A 66 -1.15 5.25 -13.00
CA MET A 66 -2.24 4.42 -13.57
C MET A 66 -2.68 3.30 -12.60
N THR A 67 -2.81 3.57 -11.30
CA THR A 67 -3.17 2.56 -10.29
C THR A 67 -4.36 2.99 -9.46
N GLY A 68 -5.50 3.22 -10.13
CA GLY A 68 -6.69 3.81 -9.52
C GLY A 68 -7.12 3.22 -8.17
N PHE A 69 -6.97 4.03 -7.12
CA PHE A 69 -7.85 4.03 -5.95
C PHE A 69 -8.25 5.48 -5.64
N ARG A 70 -9.12 6.06 -6.47
CA ARG A 70 -9.76 7.34 -6.13
C ARG A 70 -10.82 7.10 -5.06
N VAL A 71 -10.61 7.68 -3.88
CA VAL A 71 -11.68 7.93 -2.92
C VAL A 71 -12.04 9.41 -3.03
N SER A 72 -13.26 9.67 -3.49
CA SER A 72 -13.90 10.99 -3.56
C SER A 72 -14.54 11.37 -2.23
#